data_AF-A0A1I6AN75-F1
#
_entry.id   AF-A0A1I6AN75-F1
#
_cell.length_a   1.000
_cell.length_b   1.000
_cell.length_c   1.000
_cell.angle_alpha   90.00
_cell.angle_beta   90.00
_cell.angle_gamma   90.00
#
_symmetry.space_group_name_H-M   'P 1'
#
loop_
_entity.id
_entity.type
_entity.pdbx_description
1 polymer ?
#
loop_
_entity_poly.entity_id
_entity_poly.type
_entity_poly.pdbx_seq_one_letter_code
_entity_poly.pdbx_strand_id
1 'polypeptide(L)' 'MAEYRLGSSPAVRTPGLVAWAINGYAFEDDRPTLLHIIKTAWPHLPDDAIHQLLSGAVPYTVEDETVIFSVED' A
#
# COMPACT_ATOMS: atom_id res chain seq x y z
N MET A 1 -0.42 4.87 16.86
CA MET A 1 -1.10 3.95 15.93
C MET A 1 -1.92 4.77 14.94
N ALA A 2 -1.53 4.76 13.68
CA ALA A 2 -2.21 5.47 12.60
C ALA A 2 -2.92 4.47 11.67
N GLU A 3 -4.20 4.69 11.37
CA GLU A 3 -4.96 3.92 10.40
C GLU A 3 -4.96 4.65 9.04
N TYR A 4 -4.67 3.92 7.98
CA TYR A 4 -4.72 4.41 6.61
C TYR A 4 -5.79 3.69 5.80
N ARG A 5 -6.50 4.45 4.97
CA ARG A 5 -7.60 3.97 4.13
C ARG A 5 -7.34 4.34 2.68
N LEU A 6 -7.06 3.34 1.86
CA LEU A 6 -6.73 3.50 0.45
C LEU A 6 -7.93 3.12 -0.39
N GLY A 7 -8.79 4.10 -0.69
CA GLY A 7 -9.99 3.92 -1.49
C GLY A 7 -9.65 3.67 -2.95
N SER A 8 -10.52 2.92 -3.65
CA SER A 8 -10.46 2.83 -5.11
C SER A 8 -10.92 4.12 -5.78
N SER A 9 -10.49 4.33 -7.02
CA SER A 9 -10.98 5.39 -7.90
C SER A 9 -11.47 4.79 -9.22
N PRO A 10 -12.20 5.55 -10.06
CA PRO A 10 -12.61 5.04 -11.37
C PRO A 10 -11.44 4.58 -12.26
N ALA A 11 -10.23 5.09 -12.04
CA ALA A 11 -9.03 4.75 -12.81
C ALA A 11 -8.23 3.59 -12.20
N VAL A 12 -8.37 3.33 -10.90
CA VAL A 12 -7.51 2.39 -10.16
C VAL A 12 -8.33 1.61 -9.15
N ARG A 13 -8.32 0.29 -9.30
CA ARG A 13 -8.87 -0.65 -8.31
C ARG A 13 -7.81 -0.98 -7.27
N THR A 14 -7.91 -0.34 -6.11
CA THR A 14 -6.87 -0.33 -5.06
C THR A 14 -6.50 -1.73 -4.53
N PRO A 15 -7.46 -2.64 -4.24
CA PRO A 15 -7.11 -3.97 -3.75
C PRO A 15 -6.21 -4.75 -4.72
N GLY A 16 -6.49 -4.64 -6.02
CA GLY A 16 -5.67 -5.29 -7.06
C GLY A 16 -4.29 -4.66 -7.18
N LEU A 17 -4.20 -3.32 -7.14
CA LEU A 17 -2.93 -2.59 -7.20
C LEU A 17 -2.05 -2.93 -5.99
N VAL A 18 -2.60 -2.94 -4.77
CA VAL A 18 -1.84 -3.27 -3.55
C VAL A 18 -1.39 -4.73 -3.58
N ALA A 19 -2.24 -5.67 -3.98
CA ALA A 19 -1.85 -7.07 -4.09
C ALA A 19 -0.72 -7.28 -5.13
N TRP A 20 -0.78 -6.60 -6.27
CA TRP A 20 0.31 -6.61 -7.25
C TRP A 20 1.60 -6.01 -6.68
N ALA A 21 1.49 -4.87 -5.99
CA ALA A 21 2.66 -4.21 -5.41
C ALA A 21 3.32 -5.06 -4.32
N ILE A 22 2.56 -5.72 -3.43
CA ILE A 22 3.08 -6.65 -2.42
C ILE A 22 3.89 -7.78 -3.09
N ASN A 23 3.34 -8.39 -4.15
CA ASN A 23 4.03 -9.46 -4.87
C ASN A 23 5.33 -8.95 -5.53
N GLY A 24 5.31 -7.75 -6.09
CA GLY A 24 6.51 -7.12 -6.65
C GLY A 24 7.54 -6.72 -5.58
N TYR A 25 7.09 -6.36 -4.39
CA TYR A 25 7.96 -5.89 -3.30
C TYR A 25 8.86 -6.99 -2.72
N ALA A 26 8.54 -8.25 -3.02
CA ALA A 26 9.40 -9.40 -2.77
C ALA A 26 10.74 -9.31 -3.53
N PHE A 27 10.79 -8.58 -4.65
CA PHE A 27 12.00 -8.34 -5.43
C PHE A 27 12.67 -7.04 -4.99
N GLU A 28 13.87 -7.12 -4.43
CA GLU A 28 14.52 -5.97 -3.77
C GLU A 28 14.80 -4.81 -4.74
N ASP A 29 15.18 -5.13 -5.98
CA ASP A 29 15.48 -4.16 -7.04
C ASP A 29 14.25 -3.35 -7.45
N ASP A 30 13.04 -3.91 -7.30
CA ASP A 30 11.78 -3.25 -7.68
C ASP A 30 11.20 -2.38 -6.55
N ARG A 31 11.65 -2.56 -5.30
CA ARG A 31 11.10 -1.84 -4.13
C ARG A 31 11.08 -0.32 -4.29
N PRO A 32 12.14 0.37 -4.77
CA PRO A 32 12.11 1.82 -4.94
C PRO A 32 11.03 2.28 -5.91
N THR A 33 10.86 1.55 -7.03
CA THR A 33 9.84 1.84 -8.04
C THR A 33 8.44 1.63 -7.50
N LEU A 34 8.20 0.52 -6.80
CA LEU A 34 6.89 0.22 -6.22
C LEU A 34 6.50 1.19 -5.10
N LEU A 35 7.45 1.57 -4.25
CA LEU A 35 7.24 2.60 -3.23
C LEU A 35 6.86 3.93 -3.91
N HIS A 36 7.57 4.33 -4.97
CA HIS A 36 7.25 5.53 -5.73
C HIS A 36 5.83 5.50 -6.36
N ILE A 37 5.42 4.37 -6.94
CA ILE A 37 4.09 4.20 -7.53
C ILE A 37 3.00 4.37 -6.47
N ILE A 38 3.11 3.68 -5.33
CA ILE A 38 2.12 3.76 -4.26
C ILE A 38 2.10 5.17 -3.64
N LYS A 39 3.26 5.77 -3.43
CA LYS A 39 3.38 7.16 -2.93
C LYS A 39 2.76 8.17 -3.88
N THR A 40 2.86 7.94 -5.19
CA THR A 40 2.24 8.80 -6.20
C THR A 40 0.70 8.70 -6.17
N ALA A 41 0.17 7.50 -5.97
CA ALA A 41 -1.28 7.28 -5.82
C ALA A 41 -1.82 7.85 -4.50
N TRP A 42 -1.05 7.78 -3.42
CA TRP A 42 -1.41 8.30 -2.09
C TRP A 42 -0.28 9.15 -1.48
N PRO A 43 -0.15 10.43 -1.89
CA PRO A 43 0.96 11.30 -1.47
C PRO A 43 1.05 11.54 0.04
N HIS A 44 -0.04 11.35 0.77
CA HIS A 44 -0.13 11.57 2.21
C HIS A 44 0.41 10.40 3.05
N LEU A 45 0.63 9.21 2.47
CA LEU A 45 1.18 8.07 3.19
C LEU A 45 2.68 8.29 3.49
N PRO A 46 3.16 8.10 4.73
CA PRO A 46 4.59 8.03 4.99
C PRO A 46 5.24 6.84 4.27
N ASP A 47 6.50 6.99 3.85
CA ASP A 47 7.23 5.94 3.12
C ASP A 47 7.38 4.66 3.95
N ASP A 48 7.55 4.80 5.27
CA ASP A 48 7.62 3.68 6.21
C ASP A 48 6.29 2.90 6.29
N ALA A 49 5.15 3.60 6.28
CA ALA A 49 3.84 2.95 6.25
C ALA A 49 3.62 2.15 4.96
N ILE A 50 4.09 2.69 3.83
CA ILE A 50 4.08 1.97 2.54
C ILE A 50 4.98 0.74 2.62
N HIS A 51 6.18 0.88 3.17
CA HIS A 51 7.11 -0.24 3.34
C HIS A 51 6.51 -1.35 4.20
N GLN A 52 5.92 -1.02 5.35
CA GLN A 52 5.29 -1.99 6.25
C GLN A 52 4.12 -2.73 5.57
N LEU A 53 3.29 -2.01 4.80
CA LEU A 53 2.21 -2.63 4.02
C LEU A 53 2.76 -3.57 2.93
N LEU A 54 3.69 -3.09 2.11
CA LEU A 54 4.17 -3.83 0.93
C LEU A 54 5.07 -5.02 1.29
N SER A 55 5.81 -4.94 2.40
CA SER A 55 6.58 -6.06 2.94
C SER A 55 5.73 -7.11 3.67
N GLY A 56 4.45 -6.80 3.94
CA GLY A 56 3.57 -7.65 4.75
C GLY A 56 3.88 -7.61 6.25
N ALA A 57 4.66 -6.63 6.73
CA ALA A 57 4.94 -6.45 8.15
C ALA A 57 3.67 -6.11 8.95
N VAL A 58 2.70 -5.46 8.30
CA VAL A 58 1.37 -5.23 8.87
C VAL A 58 0.29 -5.93 8.02
N PRO A 59 -0.73 -6.52 8.65
CA PRO A 59 -1.89 -7.03 7.93
C PRO A 59 -2.71 -5.87 7.37
N TYR A 60 -3.50 -6.15 6.33
CA TYR A 60 -4.52 -5.25 5.81
C TYR A 60 -5.84 -5.99 5.61
N THR A 61 -6.93 -5.24 5.61
CA THR A 61 -8.27 -5.72 5.24
C THR A 61 -8.79 -4.96 4.03
N VAL A 62 -9.85 -5.48 3.41
CA VAL A 62 -10.54 -4.81 2.30
C VAL A 62 -12.01 -4.66 2.65
N GLU A 63 -12.50 -3.42 2.64
CA GLU A 63 -13.91 -3.04 2.83
C GLU A 63 -14.36 -2.19 1.64
N ASP A 64 -15.39 -2.60 0.90
CA ASP A 64 -15.95 -1.84 -0.24
C ASP A 64 -14.87 -1.29 -1.21
N GLU A 65 -13.93 -2.15 -1.60
CA GLU A 65 -12.78 -1.82 -2.47
C GLU A 65 -11.79 -0.79 -1.88
N THR A 66 -11.82 -0.59 -0.57
CA THR A 66 -10.85 0.20 0.19
C THR A 66 -9.91 -0.73 0.94
N VAL A 67 -8.60 -0.55 0.76
CA VAL A 67 -7.58 -1.26 1.57
C VAL A 67 -7.37 -0.48 2.87
N ILE A 68 -7.46 -1.16 4.01
CA ILE A 68 -7.33 -0.57 5.34
C ILE A 68 -6.21 -1.28 6.09
N PHE A 69 -5.28 -0.52 6.65
CA PHE A 69 -4.19 -1.04 7.46
C PHE A 69 -3.77 -0.03 8.53
N SER A 70 -3.15 -0.53 9.60
CA SER A 70 -2.71 0.27 10.72
C SER A 70 -1.23 0.05 10.98
N VAL A 71 -0.52 1.13 11.29
CA VAL A 71 0.90 1.10 11.69
C VAL A 71 1.03 1.60 13.13
N GLU A 72 1.94 1.00 13.89
CA GLU A 72 2.39 1.56 15.17
C GLU A 72 3.43 2.65 14.91
N ASP A 73 3.45 3.69 15.76
CA ASP A 73 4.36 4.84 15.61
C ASP A 73 5.80 4.49 15.98
#